data_AF-A0A661WDN1-F1
#
_entry.id   AF-A0A661WDN1-F1
#
_cell.length_a   1.000
_cell.length_b   1.000
_cell.length_c   1.000
_cell.angle_alpha   90.00
_cell.angle_beta   90.00
_cell.angle_gamma   90.00
#
_symmetry.space_group_name_H-M   'P 1'
#
loop_
_entity.id
_entity.type
_entity.pdbx_description
1 polymer ?
#
loop_
_entity_poly.entity_id
_entity_poly.type
_entity_poly.pdbx_seq_one_letter_code
_entity_poly.pdbx_strand_id
1 'polypeptide(L)'
;MVESQPARLKQALAALREGDLSQARALILAELRANPNNLATWLWALEVANTDKEKRSILGKILSLDPSHKGALQYLKNLDQAAGVNSDSSSQGTGKAEAALSPKPEDEKGRVGGIVRLFTDWITNLPLSCGFIALFALIIAVAFIYFRVNTSLYGLFGNDFDDLIVSNSYETISAGDMYWEVQFESIGETKYIGIVRHVSPIRINEFRILTHDILVTTADFSNPDIVDTSVINHKFTWEPIQVSDPAGSINLIHAFPANKEIYQELLKIQNWDTVKITGREIYTVKAYQPDETFLGTWKDSGCNTLLIESVSIIHNSDE
;
A
#
# COMPACT_ATOMS: atom_id res chain seq x y z
N MET A 1 -41.90 16.54 8.07
CA MET A 1 -41.96 15.98 6.71
C MET A 1 -40.85 14.93 6.64
N VAL A 2 -41.18 13.65 6.43
CA VAL A 2 -40.16 12.60 6.31
C VAL A 2 -39.53 12.77 4.93
N GLU A 3 -38.34 13.32 4.90
CA GLU A 3 -37.55 13.50 3.69
C GLU A 3 -37.40 12.13 3.01
N SER A 4 -37.88 12.00 1.78
CA SER A 4 -37.87 10.70 1.11
C SER A 4 -36.42 10.29 0.87
N GLN A 5 -36.00 9.15 1.41
CA GLN A 5 -34.64 8.64 1.19
C GLN A 5 -34.35 8.50 -0.32
N PRO A 6 -33.16 8.92 -0.79
CA PRO A 6 -32.81 8.86 -2.20
C PRO A 6 -32.85 7.41 -2.71
N ALA A 7 -33.22 7.23 -3.98
CA ALA A 7 -33.44 5.92 -4.58
C ALA A 7 -32.21 5.00 -4.48
N ARG A 8 -30.99 5.56 -4.60
CA ARG A 8 -29.73 4.81 -4.47
C ARG A 8 -29.46 4.37 -3.05
N LEU A 9 -29.74 5.22 -2.05
CA LEU A 9 -29.60 4.82 -0.65
C LEU A 9 -30.53 3.65 -0.34
N LYS A 10 -31.78 3.66 -0.83
CA LYS A 10 -32.70 2.53 -0.67
C LYS A 10 -32.14 1.22 -1.25
N GLN A 11 -31.50 1.28 -2.41
CA GLN A 11 -30.84 0.12 -3.02
C GLN A 11 -29.66 -0.37 -2.17
N ALA A 12 -28.84 0.56 -1.65
CA ALA A 12 -27.74 0.21 -0.75
C ALA A 12 -28.23 -0.51 0.52
N LEU A 13 -29.37 -0.07 1.08
CA LEU A 13 -29.98 -0.72 2.25
C LEU A 13 -30.53 -2.11 1.93
N ALA A 14 -30.97 -2.35 0.70
CA ALA A 14 -31.36 -3.69 0.26
C ALA A 14 -30.13 -4.61 0.18
N ALA A 15 -29.05 -4.15 -0.46
CA ALA A 15 -27.79 -4.88 -0.56
C ALA A 15 -27.19 -5.21 0.83
N LEU A 16 -27.24 -4.26 1.78
CA LEU A 16 -26.83 -4.51 3.17
C LEU A 16 -27.63 -5.62 3.86
N ARG A 17 -28.95 -5.66 3.63
CA ARG A 17 -29.82 -6.72 4.19
C ARG A 17 -29.55 -8.09 3.57
N GLU A 18 -29.11 -8.10 2.32
CA GLU A 18 -28.72 -9.30 1.59
C GLU A 18 -27.27 -9.74 1.89
N GLY A 19 -26.52 -8.92 2.63
CA GLY A 19 -25.12 -9.20 2.99
C GLY A 19 -24.11 -8.85 1.90
N ASP A 20 -24.54 -8.23 0.80
CA ASP A 20 -23.65 -7.76 -0.27
C ASP A 20 -23.01 -6.41 0.09
N LEU A 21 -21.98 -6.48 0.93
CA LEU A 21 -21.24 -5.31 1.38
C LEU A 21 -20.53 -4.57 0.24
N SER A 22 -20.12 -5.27 -0.82
CA SER A 22 -19.43 -4.67 -1.97
C SER A 22 -20.38 -3.79 -2.78
N GLN A 23 -21.56 -4.31 -3.11
CA GLN A 23 -22.58 -3.57 -3.82
C GLN A 23 -23.13 -2.42 -2.96
N ALA A 24 -23.37 -2.66 -1.67
CA ALA A 24 -23.79 -1.61 -0.74
C ALA A 24 -22.79 -0.45 -0.70
N ARG A 25 -21.48 -0.76 -0.58
CA ARG A 25 -20.40 0.23 -0.57
C ARG A 25 -20.37 1.04 -1.87
N ALA A 26 -20.47 0.39 -3.02
CA ALA A 26 -20.49 1.07 -4.32
C ALA A 26 -21.67 2.05 -4.44
N LEU A 27 -22.87 1.65 -3.99
CA LEU A 27 -24.08 2.47 -4.04
C LEU A 27 -24.01 3.66 -3.05
N ILE A 28 -23.48 3.44 -1.85
CA ILE A 28 -23.26 4.50 -0.84
C ILE A 28 -22.28 5.54 -1.37
N LEU A 29 -21.13 5.11 -1.92
CA LEU A 29 -20.14 6.03 -2.48
C LEU A 29 -20.69 6.83 -3.68
N ALA A 30 -21.49 6.19 -4.54
CA ALA A 30 -22.15 6.88 -5.64
C ALA A 30 -23.16 7.94 -5.16
N GLU A 31 -23.87 7.67 -4.06
CA GLU A 31 -24.77 8.64 -3.44
C GLU A 31 -24.02 9.79 -2.78
N LEU A 32 -22.91 9.51 -2.08
CA LEU A 32 -22.07 10.55 -1.47
C LEU A 32 -21.43 11.48 -2.52
N ARG A 33 -21.05 10.95 -3.69
CA ARG A 33 -20.57 11.79 -4.81
C ARG A 33 -21.65 12.73 -5.33
N ALA A 34 -22.90 12.27 -5.38
CA ALA A 34 -24.02 13.09 -5.84
C ALA A 34 -24.46 14.11 -4.77
N ASN A 35 -24.48 13.69 -3.50
CA ASN A 35 -25.00 14.45 -2.37
C ASN A 35 -24.03 14.39 -1.17
N PRO A 36 -22.89 15.12 -1.22
CA PRO A 36 -21.83 15.02 -0.21
C PRO A 36 -22.21 15.54 1.17
N ASN A 37 -23.35 16.23 1.30
CA ASN A 37 -23.86 16.74 2.59
C ASN A 37 -25.00 15.88 3.15
N ASN A 38 -25.30 14.73 2.56
CA ASN A 38 -26.35 13.83 3.03
C ASN A 38 -25.90 13.05 4.27
N LEU A 39 -26.25 13.57 5.46
CA LEU A 39 -25.91 12.99 6.75
C LEU A 39 -26.31 11.51 6.88
N ALA A 40 -27.50 11.14 6.39
CA ALA A 40 -27.97 9.75 6.46
C ALA A 40 -27.08 8.80 5.66
N THR A 41 -26.57 9.24 4.51
CA THR A 41 -25.68 8.43 3.67
C THR A 41 -24.30 8.26 4.33
N TRP A 42 -23.78 9.29 4.99
CA TRP A 42 -22.55 9.19 5.78
C TRP A 42 -22.69 8.26 6.99
N LEU A 43 -23.85 8.23 7.64
CA LEU A 43 -24.10 7.27 8.72
C LEU A 43 -24.05 5.83 8.23
N TRP A 44 -24.66 5.53 7.07
CA TRP A 44 -24.58 4.20 6.46
C TRP A 44 -23.19 3.85 5.93
N ALA A 45 -22.38 4.84 5.58
CA ALA A 45 -21.00 4.62 5.19
C ALA A 45 -20.18 3.96 6.33
N LEU A 46 -20.52 4.19 7.61
CA LEU A 46 -19.85 3.53 8.74
C LEU A 46 -20.01 2.01 8.74
N GLU A 47 -21.16 1.51 8.28
CA GLU A 47 -21.45 0.06 8.26
C GLU A 47 -20.66 -0.68 7.18
N VAL A 48 -20.25 0.02 6.13
CA VAL A 48 -19.46 -0.53 5.02
C VAL A 48 -17.98 -0.15 5.10
N ALA A 49 -17.57 0.51 6.17
CA ALA A 49 -16.19 0.92 6.39
C ALA A 49 -15.32 -0.27 6.81
N ASN A 50 -14.21 -0.48 6.11
CA ASN A 50 -13.37 -1.66 6.25
C ASN A 50 -12.26 -1.50 7.30
N THR A 51 -11.94 -0.26 7.68
CA THR A 51 -10.83 0.04 8.60
C THR A 51 -11.23 1.08 9.64
N ASP A 52 -10.55 1.08 10.78
CA ASP A 52 -10.76 2.11 11.82
C ASP A 52 -10.34 3.51 11.36
N LYS A 53 -9.42 3.62 10.39
CA LYS A 53 -9.05 4.88 9.76
C LYS A 53 -10.19 5.43 8.89
N GLU A 54 -10.80 4.56 8.08
CA GLU A 54 -11.96 4.93 7.25
C GLU A 54 -13.14 5.34 8.14
N LYS A 55 -13.42 4.58 9.21
CA LYS A 55 -14.44 4.94 10.20
C LYS A 55 -14.18 6.33 10.80
N ARG A 56 -12.94 6.65 11.16
CA ARG A 56 -12.58 7.99 11.67
C ARG A 56 -12.82 9.09 10.65
N SER A 57 -12.47 8.88 9.38
CA SER A 57 -12.73 9.86 8.31
C SER A 57 -14.22 10.13 8.14
N ILE A 58 -15.04 9.06 8.10
CA ILE A 58 -16.50 9.15 8.01
C ILE A 58 -17.09 9.85 9.23
N LEU A 59 -16.62 9.51 10.44
CA LEU A 59 -17.04 10.16 11.69
C LEU A 59 -16.69 11.65 11.69
N GLY A 60 -15.50 12.02 11.24
CA GLY A 60 -15.09 13.41 11.07
C GLY A 60 -16.05 14.17 10.14
N LYS A 61 -16.45 13.54 9.03
CA LYS A 61 -17.41 14.13 8.11
C LYS A 61 -18.81 14.25 8.72
N ILE A 62 -19.30 13.24 9.42
CA ILE A 62 -20.56 13.29 10.18
C ILE A 62 -20.55 14.46 11.16
N LEU A 63 -19.48 14.61 11.95
CA LEU A 63 -19.34 15.68 12.95
C LEU A 63 -19.17 17.06 12.31
N SER A 64 -18.65 17.15 11.09
CA SER A 64 -18.64 18.43 10.35
C SER A 64 -20.04 18.86 9.89
N LEU A 65 -20.94 17.90 9.65
CA LEU A 65 -22.33 18.14 9.22
C LEU A 65 -23.28 18.32 10.41
N ASP A 66 -23.09 17.53 11.47
CA ASP A 66 -23.78 17.65 12.76
C ASP A 66 -22.76 17.50 13.91
N PRO A 67 -22.19 18.63 14.40
CA PRO A 67 -21.24 18.63 15.51
C PRO A 67 -21.78 18.07 16.82
N SER A 68 -23.11 18.00 16.96
CA SER A 68 -23.78 17.51 18.16
C SER A 68 -24.18 16.03 18.08
N HIS A 69 -23.79 15.33 17.00
CA HIS A 69 -24.19 13.96 16.73
C HIS A 69 -23.62 12.98 17.78
N LYS A 70 -24.40 12.72 18.83
CA LYS A 70 -23.99 11.94 20.01
C LYS A 70 -23.43 10.57 19.67
N GLY A 71 -24.03 9.88 18.69
CA GLY A 71 -23.57 8.55 18.26
C GLY A 71 -22.17 8.57 17.64
N ALA A 72 -21.85 9.63 16.88
CA ALA A 72 -20.56 9.75 16.22
C ALA A 72 -19.46 10.13 17.21
N LEU A 73 -19.74 11.06 18.14
CA LEU A 73 -18.83 11.41 19.23
C LEU A 73 -18.48 10.20 20.11
N GLN A 74 -19.48 9.38 20.45
CA GLN A 74 -19.27 8.18 21.25
C GLN A 74 -18.46 7.13 20.49
N TYR A 75 -18.74 6.92 19.20
CA TYR A 75 -17.99 5.96 18.39
C TYR A 75 -16.52 6.36 18.27
N LEU A 76 -16.25 7.64 18.01
CA LEU A 76 -14.88 8.17 17.92
C LEU A 76 -14.11 7.96 19.22
N LYS A 77 -14.74 8.27 20.37
CA LYS A 77 -14.16 8.02 21.69
C LYS A 77 -13.81 6.56 21.92
N ASN A 78 -14.66 5.62 21.48
CA ASN A 78 -14.40 4.18 21.62
C ASN A 78 -13.20 3.75 20.76
N LEU A 79 -13.08 4.27 19.54
CA LEU A 79 -11.93 3.98 18.66
C LEU A 79 -10.60 4.49 19.27
N ASP A 80 -10.62 5.64 19.95
CA ASP A 80 -9.42 6.21 20.56
C ASP A 80 -9.03 5.45 21.84
N GLN A 81 -10.00 4.97 22.61
CA GLN A 81 -9.74 4.08 23.74
C GLN A 81 -9.16 2.73 23.30
N ALA A 82 -9.68 2.15 22.21
CA ALA A 82 -9.15 0.91 21.65
C ALA A 82 -7.71 1.05 21.14
N ALA A 83 -7.35 2.21 20.59
CA ALA A 83 -5.97 2.51 20.19
C ALA A 83 -5.03 2.70 21.39
N GLY A 84 -5.51 3.31 22.48
CA GLY A 84 -4.73 3.54 23.70
C GLY A 84 -4.39 2.25 24.47
N VAL A 85 -5.31 1.27 24.51
CA VAL A 85 -5.11 0.01 25.25
C VAL A 85 -4.06 -0.90 24.59
N ASN A 86 -3.85 -0.79 23.28
CA ASN A 86 -2.84 -1.58 22.55
C ASN A 86 -1.41 -1.06 22.69
N SER A 87 -1.20 0.07 23.38
CA SER A 87 0.12 0.72 23.50
C SER A 87 0.84 0.45 24.83
N ASP A 88 0.16 -0.13 25.83
CA ASP A 88 0.66 -0.19 27.23
C ASP A 88 0.89 -1.62 27.79
N SER A 89 0.89 -2.67 26.96
CA SER A 89 1.07 -4.05 27.42
C SER A 89 2.33 -4.74 26.89
N SER A 90 3.50 -4.18 27.21
CA SER A 90 4.77 -4.93 27.20
C SER A 90 5.68 -4.54 28.37
N SER A 91 5.31 -4.93 29.60
CA SER A 91 6.22 -4.94 30.76
C SER A 91 5.61 -5.70 31.95
N GLN A 92 5.93 -7.00 32.09
CA GLN A 92 6.42 -7.67 33.33
C GLN A 92 6.15 -9.18 33.30
N GLY A 93 7.17 -9.95 33.71
CA GLY A 93 7.24 -11.40 33.57
C GLY A 93 6.99 -12.25 34.82
N THR A 94 6.91 -13.56 34.53
CA THR A 94 7.38 -14.75 35.26
C THR A 94 7.06 -14.99 36.75
N GLY A 95 6.44 -16.15 37.04
CA GLY A 95 6.52 -16.87 38.31
C GLY A 95 5.73 -18.20 38.35
N LYS A 96 6.42 -19.35 38.47
CA LYS A 96 5.97 -20.74 38.75
C LYS A 96 5.22 -20.85 40.11
N ALA A 97 4.50 -21.90 40.56
CA ALA A 97 4.55 -23.37 40.37
C ALA A 97 3.25 -24.08 40.90
N GLU A 98 3.02 -25.34 40.45
CA GLU A 98 2.51 -26.57 41.16
C GLU A 98 1.36 -26.53 42.21
N ALA A 99 0.43 -27.49 42.37
CA ALA A 99 0.36 -28.92 42.02
C ALA A 99 -1.09 -29.53 42.09
N ALA A 100 -1.29 -30.62 41.32
CA ALA A 100 -2.04 -31.89 41.53
C ALA A 100 -3.54 -31.96 41.94
N LEU A 101 -4.38 -32.66 41.14
CA LEU A 101 -4.86 -34.05 41.38
C LEU A 101 -5.79 -34.62 40.25
N SER A 102 -5.54 -35.90 39.92
CA SER A 102 -6.09 -36.92 38.96
C SER A 102 -7.63 -37.19 38.94
N PRO A 103 -8.23 -38.16 38.18
CA PRO A 103 -8.27 -38.45 36.71
C PRO A 103 -9.67 -38.90 36.11
N LYS A 104 -9.78 -38.94 34.75
CA LYS A 104 -10.66 -39.74 33.81
C LYS A 104 -12.22 -39.73 33.93
N PRO A 105 -13.04 -40.15 32.91
CA PRO A 105 -12.78 -40.87 31.63
C PRO A 105 -13.23 -40.12 30.33
N GLU A 106 -12.51 -40.26 29.20
CA GLU A 106 -12.88 -41.01 27.97
C GLU A 106 -14.27 -40.74 27.37
N ASP A 107 -14.33 -40.09 26.20
CA ASP A 107 -15.12 -40.60 25.07
C ASP A 107 -14.69 -40.06 23.69
N GLU A 108 -14.91 -40.89 22.68
CA GLU A 108 -14.40 -40.83 21.31
C GLU A 108 -14.94 -39.66 20.45
N LYS A 109 -14.06 -39.07 19.62
CA LYS A 109 -14.34 -38.72 18.21
C LYS A 109 -13.05 -38.35 17.45
N GLY A 110 -12.49 -39.36 16.79
CA GLY A 110 -11.41 -39.18 15.81
C GLY A 110 -11.94 -38.68 14.47
N ARG A 111 -11.15 -37.83 13.80
CA ARG A 111 -10.55 -38.07 12.46
C ARG A 111 -9.97 -36.81 11.80
N VAL A 112 -10.09 -35.62 12.42
CA VAL A 112 -9.43 -34.37 11.96
C VAL A 112 -8.20 -34.01 12.81
N GLY A 113 -8.14 -34.50 14.05
CA GLY A 113 -7.06 -34.18 14.99
C GLY A 113 -5.71 -34.87 14.75
N GLY A 114 -5.63 -35.84 13.83
CA GLY A 114 -4.40 -36.60 13.58
C GLY A 114 -3.29 -35.79 12.91
N ILE A 115 -3.63 -34.97 11.92
CA ILE A 115 -2.66 -34.11 11.21
C ILE A 115 -2.22 -32.95 12.09
N VAL A 116 -3.16 -32.35 12.83
CA VAL A 116 -2.87 -31.27 13.78
C VAL A 116 -1.97 -31.77 14.91
N ARG A 117 -2.22 -32.98 15.45
CA ARG A 117 -1.35 -33.58 16.47
C ARG A 117 0.06 -33.89 15.96
N LEU A 118 0.20 -34.41 14.74
CA LEU A 118 1.52 -34.65 14.16
C LEU A 118 2.31 -33.35 13.96
N PHE A 119 1.64 -32.25 13.64
CA PHE A 119 2.27 -30.94 13.53
C PHE A 119 2.64 -30.36 14.90
N THR A 120 1.78 -30.49 15.91
CA THR A 120 2.06 -30.00 17.28
C THR A 120 3.15 -30.82 17.98
N ASP A 121 3.17 -32.14 17.78
CA ASP A 121 4.17 -33.02 18.37
C ASP A 121 5.54 -32.86 17.68
N TRP A 122 5.57 -32.48 16.40
CA TRP A 122 6.79 -32.09 15.70
C TRP A 122 7.33 -30.73 16.17
N ILE A 123 6.46 -29.72 16.34
CA ILE A 123 6.83 -28.39 16.85
C ILE A 123 7.36 -28.44 18.29
N THR A 124 6.76 -29.28 19.14
CA THR A 124 7.12 -29.36 20.56
C THR A 124 8.37 -30.19 20.84
N ASN A 125 8.77 -31.08 19.92
CA ASN A 125 9.98 -31.89 20.04
C ASN A 125 11.18 -31.34 19.24
N LEU A 126 10.99 -30.26 18.47
CA LEU A 126 12.12 -29.55 17.88
C LEU A 126 12.95 -28.93 19.01
N PRO A 127 14.27 -29.21 19.09
CA PRO A 127 15.11 -28.54 20.07
C PRO A 127 14.93 -27.03 19.91
N LEU A 128 14.86 -26.30 21.03
CA LEU A 128 14.57 -24.85 21.03
C LEU A 128 15.40 -24.07 19.99
N SER A 129 16.63 -24.53 19.70
CA SER A 129 17.49 -24.01 18.63
C SER A 129 16.88 -24.06 17.23
N CYS A 130 16.13 -25.10 16.86
CA CYS A 130 15.46 -25.20 15.57
C CYS A 130 14.28 -24.23 15.43
N GLY A 131 13.57 -23.93 16.53
CA GLY A 131 12.52 -22.90 16.54
C GLY A 131 13.07 -21.51 16.23
N PHE A 132 14.22 -21.15 16.85
CA PHE A 132 14.91 -19.90 16.55
C PHE A 132 15.42 -19.82 15.11
N ILE A 133 15.96 -20.91 14.57
CA ILE A 133 16.41 -20.96 13.18
C ILE A 133 15.24 -20.76 12.21
N ALA A 134 14.11 -21.43 12.46
CA ALA A 134 12.91 -21.27 11.63
C ALA A 134 12.34 -19.85 11.69
N LEU A 135 12.26 -19.26 12.88
CA LEU A 135 11.82 -17.87 13.06
C LEU A 135 12.77 -16.89 12.36
N PHE A 136 14.08 -17.08 12.50
CA PHE A 136 15.08 -16.25 11.85
C PHE A 136 15.00 -16.35 10.32
N ALA A 137 14.87 -17.57 9.78
CA ALA A 137 14.67 -17.79 8.36
C ALA A 137 13.37 -17.13 7.85
N LEU A 138 12.29 -17.19 8.63
CA LEU A 138 11.03 -16.50 8.32
C LEU A 138 11.21 -14.98 8.28
N ILE A 139 11.91 -14.40 9.26
CA ILE A 139 12.20 -12.96 9.30
C ILE A 139 13.01 -12.55 8.07
N ILE A 140 14.04 -13.33 7.70
CA ILE A 140 14.83 -13.08 6.48
C ILE A 140 13.95 -13.15 5.23
N ALA A 141 13.08 -14.16 5.13
CA ALA A 141 12.19 -14.31 3.98
C ALA A 141 11.20 -13.12 3.87
N VAL A 142 10.60 -12.70 4.98
CA VAL A 142 9.69 -11.55 5.02
C VAL A 142 10.43 -10.26 4.67
N ALA A 143 11.64 -10.05 5.22
CA ALA A 143 12.47 -8.90 4.88
C ALA A 143 12.85 -8.92 3.39
N PHE A 144 13.24 -10.07 2.84
CA PHE A 144 13.53 -10.23 1.43
C PHE A 144 12.33 -9.85 0.56
N ILE A 145 11.13 -10.36 0.89
CA ILE A 145 9.91 -10.03 0.15
C ILE A 145 9.62 -8.52 0.25
N TYR A 146 9.69 -7.94 1.46
CA TYR A 146 9.40 -6.53 1.69
C TYR A 146 10.31 -5.58 0.90
N PHE A 147 11.61 -5.89 0.82
CA PHE A 147 12.61 -5.02 0.20
C PHE A 147 12.88 -5.32 -1.29
N ARG A 148 12.61 -6.53 -1.78
CA ARG A 148 13.01 -6.94 -3.13
C ARG A 148 11.85 -7.27 -4.06
N VAL A 149 10.74 -7.78 -3.54
CA VAL A 149 9.64 -8.23 -4.39
C VAL A 149 8.72 -7.05 -4.69
N ASN A 150 8.45 -6.83 -5.98
CA ASN A 150 7.50 -5.81 -6.43
C ASN A 150 6.06 -6.23 -6.07
N THR A 151 5.67 -6.03 -4.81
CA THR A 151 4.36 -6.45 -4.30
C THR A 151 3.86 -5.50 -3.22
N SER A 152 2.54 -5.34 -3.16
CA SER A 152 1.86 -4.67 -2.04
C SER A 152 1.43 -5.64 -0.94
N LEU A 153 1.60 -6.96 -1.13
CA LEU A 153 1.13 -8.03 -0.23
C LEU A 153 -0.26 -7.74 0.36
N TYR A 154 -1.28 -7.69 -0.50
CA TYR A 154 -2.67 -7.41 -0.12
C TYR A 154 -2.85 -6.05 0.61
N GLY A 155 -2.03 -5.05 0.27
CA GLY A 155 -2.07 -3.73 0.91
C GLY A 155 -1.37 -3.68 2.27
N LEU A 156 -0.70 -4.77 2.70
CA LEU A 156 0.14 -4.74 3.89
C LEU A 156 1.38 -3.84 3.69
N PHE A 157 1.84 -3.69 2.45
CA PHE A 157 3.02 -2.93 2.10
C PHE A 157 2.75 -1.86 1.04
N GLY A 158 3.16 -0.63 1.33
CA GLY A 158 2.92 0.53 0.46
C GLY A 158 1.74 1.37 0.92
N ASN A 159 1.46 2.43 0.15
CA ASN A 159 0.38 3.34 0.48
C ASN A 159 -0.97 2.82 0.03
N ASP A 160 -1.97 3.21 0.82
CA ASP A 160 -3.33 3.22 0.33
C ASP A 160 -3.53 4.43 -0.58
N PHE A 161 -3.50 4.18 -1.89
CA PHE A 161 -3.75 5.20 -2.90
C PHE A 161 -5.21 5.68 -2.91
N ASP A 162 -6.14 4.99 -2.22
CA ASP A 162 -7.52 5.45 -2.05
C ASP A 162 -7.61 6.72 -1.18
N ASP A 163 -6.61 6.97 -0.34
CA ASP A 163 -6.57 8.10 0.61
C ASP A 163 -5.87 9.35 0.04
N LEU A 164 -5.40 9.32 -1.21
CA LEU A 164 -4.70 10.45 -1.82
C LEU A 164 -5.68 11.51 -2.31
N ILE A 165 -5.50 12.73 -1.82
CA ILE A 165 -6.16 13.93 -2.30
C ILE A 165 -5.17 14.67 -3.18
N VAL A 166 -5.44 14.72 -4.48
CA VAL A 166 -4.55 15.30 -5.49
C VAL A 166 -5.17 16.58 -6.03
N SER A 167 -4.40 17.67 -6.06
CA SER A 167 -4.82 18.91 -6.71
C SER A 167 -4.95 18.71 -8.22
N ASN A 168 -5.77 19.52 -8.90
CA ASN A 168 -5.94 19.42 -10.36
C ASN A 168 -4.62 19.61 -11.13
N SER A 169 -3.67 20.37 -10.57
CA SER A 169 -2.34 20.59 -11.18
C SER A 169 -1.32 19.51 -10.82
N TYR A 170 -1.62 18.63 -9.85
CA TYR A 170 -0.71 17.68 -9.22
C TYR A 170 0.45 18.32 -8.43
N GLU A 171 0.41 19.64 -8.22
CA GLU A 171 1.44 20.37 -7.46
C GLU A 171 1.25 20.23 -5.94
N THR A 172 0.08 19.79 -5.49
CA THR A 172 -0.19 19.54 -4.07
C THR A 172 -0.93 18.23 -3.93
N ILE A 173 -0.37 17.35 -3.12
CA ILE A 173 -0.90 16.00 -2.91
C ILE A 173 -0.90 15.75 -1.41
N SER A 174 -1.95 15.18 -0.86
CA SER A 174 -2.01 14.84 0.56
C SER A 174 -2.56 13.44 0.77
N ALA A 175 -2.14 12.83 1.86
CA ALA A 175 -2.72 11.58 2.36
C ALA A 175 -2.67 11.66 3.88
N GLY A 176 -3.81 11.48 4.55
CA GLY A 176 -3.90 11.42 6.01
C GLY A 176 -3.10 12.51 6.75
N ASP A 177 -1.94 12.11 7.28
CA ASP A 177 -1.03 12.86 8.13
C ASP A 177 0.14 13.54 7.41
N MET A 178 0.14 13.62 6.07
CA MET A 178 1.19 14.30 5.31
C MET A 178 0.64 14.96 4.05
N TYR A 179 1.35 16.00 3.60
CA TYR A 179 1.18 16.55 2.26
C TYR A 179 2.52 16.80 1.59
N TRP A 180 2.48 16.84 0.27
CA TRP A 180 3.62 17.05 -0.61
C TRP A 180 3.36 18.20 -1.55
N GLU A 181 4.37 19.02 -1.74
CA GLU A 181 4.45 20.02 -2.79
C GLU A 181 5.34 19.50 -3.91
N VAL A 182 4.78 19.41 -5.11
CA VAL A 182 5.45 18.87 -6.29
C VAL A 182 5.74 20.01 -7.25
N GLN A 183 6.99 20.12 -7.68
CA GLN A 183 7.41 21.03 -8.74
C GLN A 183 7.82 20.22 -9.95
N PHE A 184 7.26 20.53 -11.12
CA PHE A 184 7.59 19.87 -12.39
C PHE A 184 8.75 20.58 -13.10
N GLU A 185 9.56 19.84 -13.87
CA GLU A 185 10.64 20.41 -14.68
C GLU A 185 10.11 21.18 -15.90
N SER A 186 9.06 20.64 -16.53
CA SER A 186 8.42 21.23 -17.69
C SER A 186 6.94 20.81 -17.78
N ILE A 187 6.20 21.43 -18.70
CA ILE A 187 4.80 21.11 -18.98
C ILE A 187 4.67 19.87 -19.89
N GLY A 188 5.78 19.42 -20.50
CA GLY A 188 5.79 18.34 -21.48
C GLY A 188 5.56 16.95 -20.88
N GLU A 189 4.94 16.08 -21.66
CA GLU A 189 4.92 14.64 -21.39
C GLU A 189 6.28 14.05 -21.77
N THR A 190 6.87 13.27 -20.86
CA THR A 190 8.03 12.43 -21.12
C THR A 190 7.60 10.98 -21.30
N LYS A 191 8.31 10.27 -22.16
CA LYS A 191 8.03 8.89 -22.54
C LYS A 191 9.30 8.05 -22.51
N TYR A 192 9.23 6.93 -21.80
CA TYR A 192 10.26 5.91 -21.76
C TYR A 192 9.73 4.63 -22.40
N ILE A 193 10.48 4.07 -23.34
CA ILE A 193 10.22 2.73 -23.88
C ILE A 193 11.51 1.92 -23.76
N GLY A 194 11.42 0.71 -23.24
CA GLY A 194 12.58 -0.18 -23.16
C GLY A 194 12.35 -1.40 -22.28
N ILE A 195 13.43 -2.15 -22.07
CA ILE A 195 13.46 -3.34 -21.22
C ILE A 195 13.72 -2.92 -19.76
N VAL A 196 12.90 -3.42 -18.85
CA VAL A 196 13.05 -3.22 -17.41
C VAL A 196 14.17 -4.11 -16.88
N ARG A 197 15.31 -3.51 -16.55
CA ARG A 197 16.47 -4.21 -16.00
C ARG A 197 16.44 -4.38 -14.49
N HIS A 198 15.64 -3.55 -13.82
CA HIS A 198 15.44 -3.59 -12.39
C HIS A 198 14.09 -2.96 -12.05
N VAL A 199 13.32 -3.59 -11.18
CA VAL A 199 12.18 -2.99 -10.51
C VAL A 199 12.21 -3.32 -9.02
N SER A 200 12.08 -2.32 -8.16
CA SER A 200 11.95 -2.52 -6.72
C SER A 200 11.07 -1.46 -6.07
N PRO A 201 10.35 -1.80 -4.97
CA PRO A 201 9.55 -0.81 -4.27
C PRO A 201 10.42 0.25 -3.58
N ILE A 202 9.95 1.50 -3.58
CA ILE A 202 10.48 2.57 -2.73
C ILE A 202 9.69 2.55 -1.41
N ARG A 203 10.42 2.59 -0.29
CA ARG A 203 9.87 2.52 1.07
C ARG A 203 10.49 3.59 1.95
N ILE A 204 10.30 4.85 1.57
CA ILE A 204 10.72 6.02 2.35
C ILE A 204 9.48 6.66 2.95
N ASN A 205 9.43 6.77 4.27
CA ASN A 205 8.22 7.18 4.98
C ASN A 205 7.78 8.60 4.58
N GLU A 206 8.74 9.53 4.52
CA GLU A 206 8.52 10.94 4.17
C GLU A 206 8.10 11.12 2.71
N PHE A 207 8.48 10.21 1.82
CA PHE A 207 8.19 10.24 0.39
C PHE A 207 7.39 9.03 -0.06
N ARG A 208 6.41 8.64 0.75
CA ARG A 208 5.61 7.45 0.49
C ARG A 208 4.87 7.46 -0.86
N ILE A 209 4.63 8.65 -1.43
CA ILE A 209 4.08 8.85 -2.78
C ILE A 209 4.97 8.33 -3.91
N LEU A 210 6.27 8.16 -3.65
CA LEU A 210 7.20 7.46 -4.53
C LEU A 210 7.10 5.96 -4.26
N THR A 211 6.85 5.18 -5.31
CA THR A 211 6.44 3.78 -5.16
C THR A 211 7.44 2.77 -5.67
N HIS A 212 8.17 3.08 -6.75
CA HIS A 212 9.06 2.13 -7.40
C HIS A 212 10.30 2.82 -7.95
N ASP A 213 11.42 2.13 -7.89
CA ASP A 213 12.58 2.35 -8.74
C ASP A 213 12.46 1.43 -9.95
N ILE A 214 12.45 1.97 -11.16
CA ILE A 214 12.32 1.22 -12.41
C ILE A 214 13.45 1.60 -13.36
N LEU A 215 14.37 0.69 -13.62
CA LEU A 215 15.48 0.90 -14.55
C LEU A 215 15.07 0.46 -15.96
N VAL A 216 14.77 1.42 -16.83
CA VAL A 216 14.38 1.19 -18.24
C VAL A 216 15.58 1.39 -19.15
N THR A 217 15.86 0.39 -19.99
CA THR A 217 17.04 0.36 -20.86
C THR A 217 16.71 0.09 -22.32
N THR A 218 17.60 0.48 -23.24
CA THR A 218 17.52 0.13 -24.67
C THR A 218 18.88 -0.31 -25.22
N ALA A 219 18.86 -1.02 -26.35
CA ALA A 219 20.04 -1.50 -27.08
C ALA A 219 21.05 -2.22 -26.16
N ASP A 220 22.32 -1.79 -26.14
CA ASP A 220 23.38 -2.49 -25.42
C ASP A 220 23.13 -2.50 -23.90
N PHE A 221 22.55 -1.43 -23.35
CA PHE A 221 22.19 -1.35 -21.93
C PHE A 221 21.14 -2.37 -21.50
N SER A 222 20.39 -2.95 -22.44
CA SER A 222 19.43 -4.02 -22.12
C SER A 222 20.08 -5.40 -22.06
N ASN A 223 21.26 -5.59 -22.63
CA ASN A 223 21.90 -6.90 -22.73
C ASN A 223 22.86 -7.15 -21.55
N PRO A 224 22.59 -8.14 -20.67
CA PRO A 224 23.42 -8.40 -19.48
C PRO A 224 24.81 -8.93 -19.82
N ASP A 225 25.00 -9.45 -21.03
CA ASP A 225 26.31 -9.92 -21.48
C ASP A 225 27.19 -8.75 -21.96
N ILE A 226 26.60 -7.58 -22.24
CA ILE A 226 27.30 -6.39 -22.74
C ILE A 226 27.48 -5.35 -21.63
N VAL A 227 26.44 -5.10 -20.83
CA VAL A 227 26.45 -4.12 -19.73
C VAL A 227 25.88 -4.74 -18.45
N ASP A 228 26.67 -4.69 -17.38
CA ASP A 228 26.17 -4.97 -16.03
C ASP A 228 25.54 -3.71 -15.44
N THR A 229 24.43 -3.88 -14.72
CA THR A 229 23.63 -2.78 -14.17
C THR A 229 23.21 -3.11 -12.75
N SER A 230 23.33 -2.15 -11.83
CA SER A 230 22.90 -2.30 -10.44
C SER A 230 22.15 -1.07 -9.97
N VAL A 231 21.11 -1.28 -9.15
CA VAL A 231 20.36 -0.21 -8.49
C VAL A 231 20.46 -0.39 -6.98
N ILE A 232 21.05 0.59 -6.30
CA ILE A 232 21.25 0.60 -4.85
C ILE A 232 20.96 2.00 -4.33
N ASN A 233 20.14 2.09 -3.27
CA ASN A 233 19.82 3.36 -2.62
C ASN A 233 19.32 4.43 -3.61
N HIS A 234 18.36 4.06 -4.47
CA HIS A 234 17.75 4.93 -5.48
C HIS A 234 18.73 5.49 -6.51
N LYS A 235 19.90 4.87 -6.70
CA LYS A 235 20.88 5.24 -7.71
C LYS A 235 21.25 4.02 -8.53
N PHE A 236 21.46 4.22 -9.82
CA PHE A 236 21.96 3.18 -10.69
C PHE A 236 23.46 3.37 -10.97
N THR A 237 24.14 2.26 -11.16
CA THR A 237 25.49 2.18 -11.70
C THR A 237 25.51 1.19 -12.84
N TRP A 238 26.42 1.37 -13.80
CA TRP A 238 26.59 0.44 -14.90
C TRP A 238 28.08 0.27 -15.21
N GLU A 239 28.44 -0.90 -15.72
CA GLU A 239 29.80 -1.22 -16.14
C GLU A 239 29.76 -1.99 -17.47
N PRO A 240 30.51 -1.55 -18.50
CA PRO A 240 30.60 -2.30 -19.74
C PRO A 240 31.48 -3.55 -19.58
N ILE A 241 31.03 -4.67 -20.15
CA ILE A 241 31.76 -5.95 -20.14
C ILE A 241 32.53 -6.14 -21.44
N GLN A 242 31.89 -5.90 -22.59
CA GLN A 242 32.44 -6.26 -23.90
C GLN A 242 32.79 -5.05 -24.80
N VAL A 243 32.18 -3.89 -24.56
CA VAL A 243 32.30 -2.71 -25.45
C VAL A 243 32.73 -1.48 -24.66
N SER A 244 33.58 -0.63 -25.21
CA SER A 244 34.05 0.57 -24.50
C SER A 244 33.02 1.71 -24.45
N ASP A 245 32.01 1.69 -25.32
CA ASP A 245 30.99 2.73 -25.46
C ASP A 245 29.64 2.10 -25.84
N PRO A 246 28.86 1.62 -24.85
CA PRO A 246 27.57 0.97 -25.11
C PRO A 246 26.56 1.94 -25.74
N ALA A 247 25.87 1.49 -26.79
CA ALA A 247 24.81 2.25 -27.43
C ALA A 247 23.46 2.10 -26.70
N GLY A 248 22.58 3.10 -26.84
CA GLY A 248 21.22 3.09 -26.29
C GLY A 248 21.03 4.07 -25.14
N SER A 249 20.08 3.76 -24.28
CA SER A 249 19.69 4.60 -23.14
C SER A 249 19.55 3.78 -21.87
N ILE A 250 19.82 4.40 -20.73
CA ILE A 250 19.60 3.85 -19.39
C ILE A 250 18.97 4.94 -18.53
N ASN A 251 17.78 4.69 -18.00
CA ASN A 251 17.03 5.67 -17.20
C ASN A 251 16.48 4.98 -15.95
N LEU A 252 16.84 5.50 -14.78
CA LEU A 252 16.22 5.08 -13.52
C LEU A 252 15.05 6.00 -13.21
N ILE A 253 13.85 5.44 -13.22
CA ILE A 253 12.59 6.14 -12.97
C ILE A 253 12.17 5.91 -11.52
N HIS A 254 12.08 6.97 -10.73
CA HIS A 254 11.41 7.02 -9.44
C HIS A 254 9.93 7.30 -9.69
N ALA A 255 9.11 6.26 -9.56
CA ALA A 255 7.73 6.27 -9.98
C ALA A 255 6.81 6.94 -8.95
N PHE A 256 6.19 8.03 -9.37
CA PHE A 256 5.03 8.63 -8.71
C PHE A 256 3.77 8.29 -9.54
N PRO A 257 2.96 7.29 -9.16
CA PRO A 257 1.73 6.97 -9.90
C PRO A 257 0.66 8.05 -9.70
N ALA A 258 0.02 8.47 -10.79
CA ALA A 258 -1.02 9.52 -10.75
C ALA A 258 -2.30 9.11 -10.01
N ASN A 259 -2.57 7.80 -9.88
CA ASN A 259 -3.72 7.25 -9.18
C ASN A 259 -3.48 5.77 -8.81
N LYS A 260 -4.49 5.17 -8.16
CA LYS A 260 -4.44 3.77 -7.73
C LYS A 260 -4.34 2.80 -8.90
N GLU A 261 -5.03 3.06 -10.01
CA GLU A 261 -5.01 2.20 -11.19
C GLU A 261 -3.58 2.10 -11.75
N ILE A 262 -2.90 3.23 -11.92
CA ILE A 262 -1.48 3.26 -12.33
C ILE A 262 -0.60 2.55 -11.31
N TYR A 263 -0.81 2.76 -10.00
CA TYR A 263 -0.07 2.03 -8.98
C TYR A 263 -0.22 0.50 -9.10
N GLN A 264 -1.44 0.01 -9.37
CA GLN A 264 -1.66 -1.42 -9.59
C GLN A 264 -0.99 -1.94 -10.87
N GLU A 265 -0.94 -1.16 -11.94
CA GLU A 265 -0.19 -1.56 -13.15
C GLU A 265 1.32 -1.60 -12.90
N LEU A 266 1.88 -0.66 -12.13
CA LEU A 266 3.31 -0.67 -11.77
C LEU A 266 3.68 -1.92 -10.96
N LEU A 267 2.80 -2.40 -10.08
CA LEU A 267 3.00 -3.64 -9.32
C LEU A 267 3.09 -4.90 -10.22
N LYS A 268 2.58 -4.84 -11.46
CA LYS A 268 2.64 -5.97 -12.40
C LYS A 268 3.98 -6.04 -13.13
N ILE A 269 4.72 -4.94 -13.21
CA ILE A 269 6.02 -4.91 -13.90
C ILE A 269 6.98 -5.88 -13.23
N GLN A 270 7.62 -6.70 -14.06
CA GLN A 270 8.70 -7.59 -13.68
C GLN A 270 9.99 -7.21 -14.40
N ASN A 271 11.11 -7.69 -13.86
CA ASN A 271 12.37 -7.63 -14.59
C ASN A 271 12.21 -8.34 -15.94
N TRP A 272 12.79 -7.77 -16.98
CA TRP A 272 12.77 -8.19 -18.38
C TRP A 272 11.49 -7.91 -19.15
N ASP A 273 10.48 -7.30 -18.53
CA ASP A 273 9.36 -6.78 -19.28
C ASP A 273 9.81 -5.65 -20.21
N THR A 274 9.24 -5.61 -21.41
CA THR A 274 9.32 -4.41 -22.25
C THR A 274 8.15 -3.52 -21.86
N VAL A 275 8.44 -2.26 -21.51
CA VAL A 275 7.43 -1.32 -21.02
C VAL A 275 7.42 -0.06 -21.85
N LYS A 276 6.26 0.60 -21.87
CA LYS A 276 6.11 2.01 -22.21
C LYS A 276 5.52 2.73 -21.01
N ILE A 277 6.25 3.73 -20.52
CA ILE A 277 5.86 4.56 -19.38
C ILE A 277 5.77 6.01 -19.87
N THR A 278 4.66 6.69 -19.61
CA THR A 278 4.51 8.13 -19.90
C THR A 278 4.07 8.91 -18.67
N GLY A 279 4.48 10.17 -18.61
CA GLY A 279 4.20 11.01 -17.46
C GLY A 279 4.85 12.39 -17.55
N ARG A 280 4.87 13.12 -16.44
CA ARG A 280 5.50 14.45 -16.32
C ARG A 280 6.69 14.41 -15.37
N GLU A 281 7.81 14.98 -15.79
CA GLU A 281 9.05 15.02 -14.99
C GLU A 281 8.90 15.95 -13.79
N ILE A 282 9.25 15.43 -12.62
CA ILE A 282 9.22 16.13 -11.35
C ILE A 282 10.62 16.62 -11.03
N TYR A 283 10.77 17.93 -10.87
CA TYR A 283 12.01 18.55 -10.45
C TYR A 283 12.29 18.32 -8.96
N THR A 284 11.28 18.56 -8.12
CA THR A 284 11.40 18.38 -6.67
C THR A 284 10.07 18.00 -6.04
N VAL A 285 10.14 17.23 -4.96
CA VAL A 285 9.03 16.99 -4.04
C VAL A 285 9.44 17.44 -2.65
N LYS A 286 8.64 18.27 -1.99
CA LYS A 286 8.82 18.62 -0.58
C LYS A 286 7.74 17.96 0.25
N ALA A 287 8.11 17.39 1.39
CA ALA A 287 7.20 16.69 2.29
C ALA A 287 6.96 17.49 3.57
N TYR A 288 5.72 17.49 4.04
CA TYR A 288 5.27 18.23 5.21
C TYR A 288 4.24 17.43 6.03
N GLN A 289 4.17 17.69 7.33
CA GLN A 289 3.04 17.31 8.20
C GLN A 289 1.90 18.34 8.07
N PRO A 290 0.68 18.05 8.57
CA PRO A 290 -0.47 18.94 8.42
C PRO A 290 -0.35 20.25 9.21
N ASP A 291 0.58 20.30 10.17
CA ASP A 291 0.94 21.51 10.92
C ASP A 291 2.06 22.33 10.26
N GLU A 292 2.35 22.06 8.98
CA GLU A 292 3.41 22.68 8.17
C GLU A 292 4.84 22.32 8.60
N THR A 293 5.03 21.35 9.49
CA THR A 293 6.36 20.84 9.83
C THR A 293 7.02 20.21 8.61
N PHE A 294 8.16 20.75 8.18
CA PHE A 294 8.93 20.25 7.05
C PHE A 294 9.65 18.93 7.38
N LEU A 295 9.49 17.93 6.52
CA LEU A 295 10.05 16.59 6.68
C LEU A 295 11.27 16.34 5.79
N GLY A 296 11.31 16.94 4.60
CA GLY A 296 12.43 16.80 3.68
C GLY A 296 12.12 17.20 2.24
N THR A 297 13.16 17.19 1.42
CA THR A 297 13.06 17.39 -0.03
C THR A 297 13.62 16.18 -0.77
N TRP A 298 12.83 15.65 -1.70
CA TRP A 298 13.29 14.73 -2.74
C TRP A 298 13.66 15.55 -3.97
N LYS A 299 14.85 15.28 -4.51
CA LYS A 299 15.33 15.91 -5.72
C LYS A 299 16.23 14.93 -6.46
N ASP A 300 16.00 14.79 -7.75
CA ASP A 300 16.81 13.92 -8.57
C ASP A 300 18.24 14.44 -8.72
N SER A 301 19.18 13.51 -8.72
CA SER A 301 20.60 13.78 -8.87
C SER A 301 21.17 12.93 -10.02
N GLY A 302 20.60 13.11 -11.22
CA GLY A 302 20.95 12.36 -12.42
C GLY A 302 20.11 11.11 -12.67
N CYS A 303 18.93 11.02 -12.05
CA CYS A 303 17.87 10.05 -12.34
C CYS A 303 16.61 10.80 -12.77
N ASN A 304 15.48 10.12 -12.92
CA ASN A 304 14.21 10.70 -13.33
C ASN A 304 13.11 10.42 -12.31
N THR A 305 12.49 11.43 -11.73
CA THR A 305 11.25 11.28 -10.95
C THR A 305 10.09 11.65 -11.85
N LEU A 306 9.16 10.71 -12.01
CA LEU A 306 8.09 10.85 -12.99
C LEU A 306 6.75 10.70 -12.32
N LEU A 307 5.87 11.70 -12.49
CA LEU A 307 4.44 11.52 -12.30
C LEU A 307 3.91 10.67 -13.45
N ILE A 308 3.74 9.37 -13.22
CA ILE A 308 3.31 8.40 -14.22
C ILE A 308 1.82 8.50 -14.44
N GLU A 309 1.44 8.82 -15.67
CA GLU A 309 0.06 8.97 -16.13
C GLU A 309 -0.39 7.75 -16.94
N SER A 310 0.54 7.06 -17.59
CA SER A 310 0.27 5.79 -18.27
C SER A 310 1.43 4.81 -18.18
N VAL A 311 1.09 3.52 -18.11
CA VAL A 311 2.04 2.41 -18.14
C VAL A 311 1.43 1.25 -18.89
N SER A 312 2.21 0.63 -19.78
CA SER A 312 1.82 -0.58 -20.49
C SER A 312 3.00 -1.52 -20.64
N ILE A 313 2.78 -2.81 -20.34
CA ILE A 313 3.71 -3.88 -20.68
C ILE A 313 3.43 -4.26 -22.14
N ILE A 314 4.45 -4.19 -22.99
CA ILE A 314 4.37 -4.49 -24.41
C ILE A 314 4.65 -5.98 -24.58
N HIS A 315 3.68 -6.71 -25.12
CA HIS A 315 3.87 -8.10 -25.50
C HIS A 315 4.19 -8.18 -26.99
N ASN A 316 5.06 -9.12 -27.39
CA ASN A 316 5.47 -9.31 -28.79
C ASN A 316 4.30 -9.64 -29.76
N SER A 317 3.07 -9.80 -29.27
CA SER A 317 1.87 -9.99 -30.08
C SER A 317 1.18 -8.68 -30.52
N ASP A 318 1.66 -7.52 -30.05
CA ASP A 318 1.07 -6.20 -30.31
C ASP A 318 1.79 -5.41 -31.42
N GLU A 319 2.70 -6.05 -32.16
CA GLU A 319 3.28 -5.61 -33.45
C GLU A 319 2.73 -6.43 -34.62
#